data_AF-A0A8J5NJM3-F1
#
_entry.id   AF-A0A8J5NJM3-F1
#
_cell.length_a   1.000
_cell.length_b   1.000
_cell.length_c   1.000
_cell.angle_alpha   90.00
_cell.angle_beta   90.00
_cell.angle_gamma   90.00
#
_symmetry.space_group_name_H-M   'P 1'
#
loop_
_entity.id
_entity.type
_entity.pdbx_description
1 polymer ?
#
loop_
_entity_poly.entity_id
_entity_poly.type
_entity_poly.pdbx_seq_one_letter_code
_entity_poly.pdbx_strand_id
1 'polypeptide(L)'
;MALFSPKREGLAATLSKPGDFLDWEHAYRIQAERLDLQQYLKRKTFLRDKPALPDIRKRKYTKTAQAQRTIRSETQESQESSQDNIQETANGTWVVSDLTEQGQKTFQQDLAFYQLEERIFTDEKKALGTLKDWVLRTVSPSFIRTCCQPHESIYEWHHNFRARCGRSEADETRDARNRYLTLLKTAPKTTSQAIQWLDKWEEALAKGQQRKVPETLYCSS
;
A
#
# COMPACT_ATOMS: atom_id res chain seq x y z
N MET A 1 -28.93 13.85 -16.26
CA MET A 1 -27.96 13.44 -15.22
C MET A 1 -26.90 12.56 -15.87
N ALA A 2 -25.77 13.14 -16.25
CA ALA A 2 -24.68 12.40 -16.86
C ALA A 2 -23.86 11.72 -15.75
N LEU A 3 -23.95 10.39 -15.68
CA LEU A 3 -23.10 9.58 -14.82
C LEU A 3 -21.68 9.65 -15.39
N PHE A 4 -20.83 10.44 -14.73
CA PHE A 4 -19.39 10.44 -14.94
C PHE A 4 -18.90 9.01 -14.85
N SER A 5 -18.55 8.42 -16.00
CA SER A 5 -17.79 7.19 -16.07
C SER A 5 -16.33 7.60 -16.03
N PRO A 6 -15.60 7.44 -14.91
CA PRO A 6 -14.19 7.75 -14.89
C PRO A 6 -13.48 6.78 -15.82
N LYS A 7 -12.92 7.34 -16.90
CA LYS A 7 -12.06 6.67 -17.87
C LYS A 7 -11.04 5.83 -17.10
N ARG A 8 -11.07 4.51 -17.30
CA ARG A 8 -10.20 3.55 -16.60
C ARG A 8 -8.79 3.64 -17.17
N GLU A 9 -8.07 4.70 -16.84
CA GLU A 9 -6.66 4.83 -17.18
C GLU A 9 -5.83 4.07 -16.13
N GLY A 10 -5.69 2.76 -16.38
CA GLY A 10 -4.92 1.81 -15.58
C GLY A 10 -5.46 0.39 -15.78
N LEU A 11 -4.57 -0.55 -16.12
CA LEU A 11 -4.76 -2.00 -16.31
C LEU A 11 -6.21 -2.47 -16.08
N ALA A 12 -6.92 -2.76 -17.17
CA ALA A 12 -8.36 -2.98 -17.23
C ALA A 12 -8.89 -4.24 -16.49
N ALA A 13 -8.09 -4.87 -15.63
CA ALA A 13 -8.48 -6.07 -14.91
C ALA A 13 -9.48 -5.75 -13.79
N THR A 14 -10.58 -6.49 -13.75
CA THR A 14 -11.62 -6.37 -12.71
C THR A 14 -11.89 -7.71 -12.07
N LEU A 15 -12.08 -7.75 -10.76
CA LEU A 15 -12.43 -8.95 -10.02
C LEU A 15 -13.95 -9.03 -9.80
N SER A 16 -14.67 -9.67 -10.74
CA SER A 16 -16.12 -9.86 -10.65
C SER A 16 -16.51 -11.30 -10.34
N LYS A 17 -15.71 -12.26 -10.77
CA LYS A 17 -15.87 -13.70 -10.52
C LYS A 17 -14.53 -14.33 -10.11
N PRO A 18 -14.52 -15.49 -9.43
CA PRO A 18 -13.29 -16.16 -9.01
C PRO A 18 -12.28 -16.42 -10.14
N GLY A 19 -12.75 -16.61 -11.38
CA GLY A 19 -11.88 -16.82 -12.55
C GLY A 19 -11.11 -15.58 -13.01
N ASP A 20 -11.47 -14.38 -12.54
CA ASP A 20 -10.75 -13.15 -12.88
C ASP A 20 -9.55 -12.91 -11.94
N PHE A 21 -9.40 -13.75 -10.90
CA PHE A 21 -8.52 -13.47 -9.78
C PHE A 21 -7.04 -13.35 -10.16
N LEU A 22 -6.49 -14.21 -11.04
CA LEU A 22 -5.06 -14.12 -11.35
C LEU A 22 -4.73 -12.98 -12.30
N ASP A 23 -5.59 -12.67 -13.27
CA ASP A 23 -5.42 -11.51 -14.14
C ASP A 23 -5.50 -10.21 -13.31
N TRP A 24 -6.43 -10.16 -12.34
CA TRP A 24 -6.53 -9.06 -11.38
C TRP A 24 -5.36 -9.01 -10.39
N GLU A 25 -4.92 -10.16 -9.86
CA GLU A 25 -3.78 -10.27 -8.93
C GLU A 25 -2.49 -9.78 -9.59
N HIS A 26 -2.28 -10.11 -10.86
CA HIS A 26 -1.15 -9.62 -11.64
C HIS A 26 -1.19 -8.09 -11.77
N ALA A 27 -2.34 -7.52 -12.15
CA ALA A 27 -2.51 -6.07 -12.22
C ALA A 27 -2.30 -5.40 -10.86
N TYR A 28 -2.82 -6.00 -9.79
CA TYR A 28 -2.66 -5.53 -8.42
C TYR A 28 -1.19 -5.49 -7.99
N ARG A 29 -0.39 -6.52 -8.33
CA ARG A 29 1.05 -6.53 -8.05
C ARG A 29 1.80 -5.43 -8.81
N ILE A 30 1.46 -5.19 -10.07
CA ILE A 30 2.04 -4.08 -10.85
C ILE A 30 1.71 -2.72 -10.19
N GLN A 31 0.46 -2.53 -9.73
CA GLN A 31 0.08 -1.30 -9.04
C GLN A 31 0.85 -1.11 -7.74
N ALA A 32 1.02 -2.18 -6.95
CA ALA A 32 1.79 -2.12 -5.72
C ALA A 32 3.27 -1.84 -5.96
N GLU A 33 3.87 -2.41 -7.01
CA GLU A 33 5.25 -2.11 -7.42
C GLU A 33 5.42 -0.65 -7.84
N ARG A 34 4.49 -0.11 -8.63
CA ARG A 34 4.50 1.30 -9.03
C ARG A 34 4.42 2.27 -7.85
N LEU A 35 3.77 1.86 -6.77
CA LEU A 35 3.59 2.65 -5.55
C LEU A 35 4.63 2.34 -4.46
N ASP A 36 5.62 1.48 -4.76
CA ASP A 36 6.64 1.00 -3.81
C ASP A 36 6.06 0.33 -2.55
N LEU A 37 4.94 -0.39 -2.71
CA LEU A 37 4.20 -1.07 -1.64
C LEU A 37 4.40 -2.60 -1.62
N GLN A 38 5.41 -3.12 -2.33
CA GLN A 38 5.63 -4.58 -2.43
C GLN A 38 5.79 -5.25 -1.06
N GLN A 39 6.38 -4.55 -0.08
CA GLN A 39 6.54 -5.06 1.29
C GLN A 39 5.19 -5.29 1.99
N TYR A 40 4.19 -4.46 1.73
CA TYR A 40 2.84 -4.55 2.28
C TYR A 40 2.02 -5.70 1.71
N LEU A 41 2.50 -6.32 0.62
CA LEU A 41 1.89 -7.51 0.03
C LEU A 41 2.49 -8.82 0.55
N LYS A 42 3.74 -8.78 1.03
CA LYS A 42 4.47 -10.00 1.45
C LYS A 42 4.19 -10.37 2.90
N ARG A 43 3.94 -9.37 3.74
CA ARG A 43 3.74 -9.54 5.18
C ARG A 43 2.62 -8.63 5.65
N LYS A 44 1.97 -9.02 6.75
CA LYS A 44 1.01 -8.18 7.47
C LYS A 44 1.75 -7.02 8.14
N THR A 45 2.05 -5.99 7.36
CA THR A 45 2.61 -4.73 7.87
C THR A 45 1.56 -3.65 7.90
N PHE A 46 1.59 -2.88 8.98
CA PHE A 46 0.80 -1.66 9.11
C PHE A 46 1.62 -0.44 8.69
N LEU A 47 0.93 0.66 8.44
CA LEU A 47 1.56 1.96 8.25
C LEU A 47 2.45 2.25 9.46
N ARG A 48 3.59 2.90 9.24
CA ARG A 48 4.44 3.37 10.34
C ARG A 48 3.62 4.28 11.28
N ASP A 49 4.03 4.36 12.53
CA ASP A 49 3.42 5.30 13.45
C ASP A 49 3.66 6.74 12.99
N LYS A 50 2.67 7.61 13.25
CA LYS A 50 2.83 9.03 12.96
C LYS A 50 4.00 9.56 13.80
N PRO A 51 5.00 10.22 13.20
CA PRO A 51 6.12 10.76 13.95
C PRO A 51 5.64 11.83 14.93
N ALA A 52 6.31 11.91 16.08
CA ALA A 52 5.99 12.87 17.13
C ALA A 52 6.83 14.14 16.95
N LEU A 53 6.19 15.30 17.03
CA LEU A 53 6.88 16.58 16.97
C LEU A 53 7.93 16.66 18.11
N PRO A 54 9.18 17.09 17.82
CA PRO A 54 10.19 17.28 18.85
C PRO A 54 9.72 18.32 19.87
N ASP A 55 9.68 17.91 21.13
CA ASP A 55 9.26 18.78 22.23
C ASP A 55 10.47 19.48 22.84
N ILE A 56 10.58 20.79 22.59
CA ILE A 56 11.66 21.67 23.07
C ILE A 56 11.87 21.61 24.59
N ARG A 57 10.89 21.13 25.36
CA ARG A 57 10.96 21.00 26.83
C ARG A 57 11.81 19.83 27.30
N LYS A 58 12.11 18.87 26.42
CA LYS A 58 12.87 17.66 26.77
C LYS A 58 14.27 18.00 27.27
N ARG A 59 14.72 17.26 28.30
CA ARG A 59 16.03 17.43 28.95
C ARG A 59 17.23 17.32 28.01
N LYS A 60 17.06 16.63 26.87
CA LYS A 60 18.10 16.48 25.85
C LYS A 60 18.50 17.80 25.17
N TYR A 61 17.66 18.84 25.26
CA TYR A 61 17.99 20.17 24.75
C TYR A 61 18.55 21.03 25.88
N THR A 62 19.86 21.28 25.82
CA THR A 62 20.55 22.07 26.86
C THR A 62 20.06 23.51 26.85
N LYS A 63 19.66 24.00 28.02
CA LYS A 63 19.08 25.34 28.24
C LYS A 63 20.14 26.34 28.69
N THR A 64 19.98 27.62 28.35
CA THR A 64 20.86 28.69 28.83
C THR A 64 20.68 28.92 30.33
N ALA A 65 21.72 29.42 31.00
CA ALA A 65 21.67 29.72 32.43
C ALA A 65 20.61 30.79 32.78
N GLN A 66 20.32 31.72 31.88
CA GLN A 66 19.25 32.71 32.05
C GLN A 66 17.86 32.04 32.06
N ALA A 67 17.59 31.16 31.09
CA ALA A 67 16.35 30.40 31.03
C ALA A 67 16.19 29.41 32.20
N GLN A 68 17.31 28.87 32.72
CA GLN A 68 17.30 28.02 33.92
C GLN A 68 17.01 28.78 35.21
N ARG A 69 17.40 30.06 35.32
CA ARG A 69 17.13 30.89 36.50
C ARG A 69 15.65 31.25 36.63
N THR A 70 14.94 31.45 35.53
CA THR A 70 13.47 31.67 35.53
C THR A 70 12.72 30.50 36.18
N ILE A 71 13.26 29.27 36.10
CA ILE A 71 12.67 28.08 36.73
C ILE A 71 12.92 28.05 38.25
N ARG A 72 14.07 28.56 38.70
CA ARG A 72 14.55 28.36 40.07
C ARG A 72 14.01 29.39 41.08
N SER A 73 13.33 30.44 40.60
CA SER A 73 12.90 31.55 41.45
C SER A 73 11.61 31.31 42.23
N GLU A 74 10.88 30.19 42.05
CA GLU A 74 9.54 30.05 42.67
C GLU A 74 9.21 28.76 43.43
N THR A 75 10.09 27.76 43.62
CA THR A 75 9.74 26.70 44.60
C THR A 75 10.95 25.92 45.15
N GLN A 76 11.03 25.91 46.49
CA GLN A 76 11.81 24.98 47.30
C GLN A 76 11.22 23.55 47.26
N GLU A 77 12.09 22.57 47.53
CA GLU A 77 11.86 21.17 47.92
C GLU A 77 11.57 20.10 46.83
N SER A 78 12.65 19.35 46.55
CA SER A 78 12.79 17.89 46.46
C SER A 78 11.60 17.02 46.03
N GLN A 79 11.76 16.31 44.91
CA GLN A 79 11.70 14.84 44.90
C GLN A 79 12.28 14.24 43.60
N GLU A 80 13.16 13.26 43.78
CA GLU A 80 13.61 12.33 42.75
C GLU A 80 12.40 11.58 42.16
N SER A 81 12.09 11.83 40.90
CA SER A 81 11.31 10.89 40.08
C SER A 81 12.04 10.64 38.77
N SER A 82 12.21 9.36 38.46
CA SER A 82 12.78 8.83 37.22
C SER A 82 11.82 9.01 36.04
N GLN A 83 11.50 10.25 35.72
CA GLN A 83 10.86 10.63 34.48
C GLN A 83 11.70 11.71 33.79
N ASP A 84 12.07 11.46 32.53
CA ASP A 84 12.85 12.36 31.66
C ASP A 84 12.18 13.71 31.35
N ASN A 85 11.04 14.00 31.97
CA ASN A 85 10.40 15.30 31.93
C ASN A 85 10.93 16.20 33.06
N ILE A 86 11.29 17.43 32.71
CA ILE A 86 11.41 18.50 33.72
C ILE A 86 9.98 18.76 34.18
N GLN A 87 9.67 18.56 35.46
CA GLN A 87 8.38 18.96 36.02
C GLN A 87 8.21 20.46 35.81
N GLU A 88 7.21 20.80 35.01
CA GLU A 88 6.91 22.15 34.54
C GLU A 88 6.03 22.83 35.59
N THR A 89 6.57 23.78 36.36
CA THR A 89 5.79 24.70 37.21
C THR A 89 5.75 26.13 36.71
N ALA A 90 6.16 26.39 35.46
CA ALA A 90 6.06 27.72 34.87
C ALA A 90 5.29 27.68 33.55
N ASN A 91 4.18 28.42 33.50
CA ASN A 91 3.36 28.75 32.34
C ASN A 91 4.13 29.65 31.33
N GLY A 92 5.39 29.35 31.03
CA GLY A 92 6.23 30.07 30.07
C GLY A 92 6.36 29.30 28.77
N THR A 93 6.05 29.94 27.64
CA THR A 93 6.33 29.39 26.32
C THR A 93 7.84 29.32 26.10
N TRP A 94 8.42 28.12 26.22
CA TRP A 94 9.81 27.86 25.85
C TRP A 94 10.03 28.12 24.36
N VAL A 95 11.06 28.90 24.03
CA VAL A 95 11.45 29.22 22.65
C VAL A 95 12.88 28.75 22.36
N VAL A 96 13.21 28.58 21.07
CA VAL A 96 14.53 28.08 20.62
C VAL A 96 15.68 28.95 21.17
N SER A 97 15.46 30.25 21.32
CA SER A 97 16.42 31.19 21.89
C SER A 97 16.79 30.90 23.35
N ASP A 98 15.96 30.17 24.09
CA ASP A 98 16.22 29.79 25.48
C ASP A 98 17.25 28.64 25.60
N LEU A 99 17.55 27.97 24.48
CA LEU A 99 18.52 26.89 24.39
C LEU A 99 19.93 27.41 24.17
N THR A 100 20.94 26.68 24.67
CA THR A 100 22.34 26.92 24.31
C THR A 100 22.55 26.68 22.82
N GLU A 101 23.63 27.18 22.22
CA GLU A 101 23.95 26.90 20.80
C GLU A 101 23.94 25.40 20.48
N GLN A 102 24.44 24.58 21.40
CA GLN A 102 24.40 23.13 21.26
C GLN A 102 22.96 22.59 21.33
N GLY A 103 22.15 23.06 22.29
CA GLY A 103 20.74 22.67 22.39
C GLY A 103 19.93 23.08 21.17
N GLN A 104 20.18 24.27 20.61
CA GLN A 104 19.58 24.76 19.37
C GLN A 104 19.93 23.85 18.19
N LYS A 105 21.22 23.50 18.03
CA LYS A 105 21.66 22.58 16.97
C LYS A 105 20.99 21.21 17.08
N THR A 106 20.94 20.63 18.28
CA THR A 106 20.28 19.33 18.51
C THR A 106 18.78 19.40 18.21
N PHE A 107 18.09 20.47 18.64
CA PHE A 107 16.67 20.67 18.33
C PHE A 107 16.42 20.82 16.83
N GLN A 108 17.24 21.61 16.13
CA GLN A 108 17.15 21.77 14.68
C GLN A 108 17.37 20.45 13.93
N GLN A 109 18.33 19.64 14.37
CA GLN A 109 18.58 18.32 13.79
C GLN A 109 17.39 17.38 13.99
N ASP A 110 16.84 17.31 15.20
CA ASP A 110 15.65 16.50 15.48
C ASP A 110 14.43 16.97 14.69
N LEU A 111 14.27 18.29 14.51
CA LEU A 111 13.21 18.85 13.69
C LEU A 111 13.36 18.46 12.22
N ALA A 112 14.58 18.46 11.69
CA ALA A 112 14.86 17.99 10.33
C ALA A 112 14.55 16.49 10.17
N PHE A 113 14.91 15.66 11.15
CA PHE A 113 14.54 14.24 11.16
C PHE A 113 13.02 14.04 11.21
N TYR A 114 12.33 14.76 12.09
CA TYR A 114 10.87 14.74 12.17
C TYR A 114 10.22 15.09 10.83
N GLN A 115 10.68 16.16 10.16
CA GLN A 115 10.13 16.58 8.86
C GLN A 115 10.33 15.50 7.78
N LEU A 116 11.49 14.84 7.78
CA LEU A 116 11.77 13.72 6.88
C LEU A 116 10.83 12.53 7.16
N GLU A 117 10.69 12.14 8.43
CA GLU A 117 9.80 11.05 8.83
C GLU A 117 8.33 11.37 8.52
N GLU A 118 7.89 12.61 8.73
CA GLU A 118 6.53 13.06 8.42
C GLU A 118 6.27 12.99 6.92
N ARG A 119 7.25 13.39 6.10
CA ARG A 119 7.17 13.24 4.64
C ARG A 119 7.05 11.78 4.22
N ILE A 120 7.92 10.91 4.74
CA ILE A 120 7.87 9.47 4.44
C ILE A 120 6.52 8.87 4.85
N PHE A 121 6.03 9.20 6.05
CA PHE A 121 4.74 8.74 6.55
C PHE A 121 3.57 9.21 5.68
N THR A 122 3.58 10.49 5.28
CA THR A 122 2.51 11.06 4.44
C THR A 122 2.51 10.47 3.03
N ASP A 123 3.69 10.28 2.44
CA ASP A 123 3.84 9.63 1.13
C ASP A 123 3.37 8.17 1.18
N GLU A 124 3.76 7.41 2.20
CA GLU A 124 3.35 6.01 2.42
C GLU A 124 1.83 5.90 2.64
N LYS A 125 1.26 6.78 3.47
CA LYS A 125 -0.19 6.85 3.70
C LYS A 125 -0.95 7.14 2.40
N LYS A 126 -0.44 8.06 1.58
CA LYS A 126 -1.05 8.43 0.29
C LYS A 126 -0.96 7.29 -0.72
N ALA A 127 0.19 6.63 -0.81
CA ALA A 127 0.39 5.47 -1.67
C ALA A 127 -0.57 4.34 -1.30
N LEU A 128 -0.68 4.02 0.00
CA LEU A 128 -1.59 2.99 0.50
C LEU A 128 -3.06 3.34 0.23
N GLY A 129 -3.46 4.59 0.44
CA GLY A 129 -4.80 5.07 0.09
C GLY A 129 -5.08 4.90 -1.40
N THR A 130 -4.14 5.29 -2.25
CA THR A 130 -4.26 5.14 -3.71
C THR A 130 -4.45 3.68 -4.13
N LEU A 131 -3.71 2.75 -3.53
CA LEU A 131 -3.86 1.32 -3.81
C LEU A 131 -5.22 0.79 -3.31
N LYS A 132 -5.66 1.17 -2.10
CA LYS A 132 -6.97 0.80 -1.57
C LYS A 132 -8.11 1.29 -2.47
N ASP A 133 -8.06 2.54 -2.91
CA ASP A 133 -9.05 3.12 -3.83
C ASP A 133 -9.08 2.38 -5.17
N TRP A 134 -7.90 2.00 -5.69
CA TRP A 134 -7.81 1.19 -6.91
C TRP A 134 -8.47 -0.18 -6.73
N VAL A 135 -8.25 -0.86 -5.60
CA VAL A 135 -8.90 -2.15 -5.28
C VAL A 135 -10.41 -1.97 -5.23
N LEU A 136 -10.91 -0.98 -4.50
CA LEU A 136 -12.35 -0.73 -4.36
C LEU A 136 -13.04 -0.39 -5.70
N ARG A 137 -12.31 0.18 -6.67
CA ARG A 137 -12.82 0.47 -8.01
C ARG A 137 -12.80 -0.73 -8.96
N THR A 138 -11.91 -1.70 -8.72
CA THR A 138 -11.69 -2.83 -9.64
C THR A 138 -12.33 -4.14 -9.17
N VAL A 139 -12.75 -4.21 -7.91
CA VAL A 139 -13.38 -5.39 -7.31
C VAL A 139 -14.90 -5.20 -7.21
N SER A 140 -15.68 -6.27 -7.42
CA SER A 140 -17.15 -6.19 -7.29
C SER A 140 -17.59 -5.92 -5.84
N PRO A 141 -18.75 -5.26 -5.63
CA PRO A 141 -19.25 -4.96 -4.28
C PRO A 141 -19.41 -6.19 -3.38
N SER A 142 -19.73 -7.35 -3.98
CA SER A 142 -19.88 -8.61 -3.25
C SER A 142 -18.58 -9.11 -2.63
N PHE A 143 -17.45 -8.89 -3.30
CA PHE A 143 -16.12 -9.23 -2.81
C PHE A 143 -15.64 -8.20 -1.79
N ILE A 144 -15.87 -6.91 -2.04
CA ILE A 144 -15.55 -5.84 -1.09
C ILE A 144 -16.21 -6.11 0.27
N ARG A 145 -17.52 -6.41 0.29
CA ARG A 145 -18.28 -6.61 1.53
C ARG A 145 -17.76 -7.76 2.40
N THR A 146 -17.19 -8.81 1.80
CA THR A 146 -16.74 -9.99 2.55
C THR A 146 -15.25 -10.02 2.81
N CYS A 147 -14.45 -9.43 1.94
CA CYS A 147 -12.99 -9.58 1.93
C CYS A 147 -12.25 -8.32 2.42
N CYS A 148 -12.93 -7.17 2.49
CA CYS A 148 -12.31 -5.90 2.88
C CYS A 148 -12.91 -5.38 4.18
N GLN A 149 -12.30 -5.66 5.33
CA GLN A 149 -12.68 -4.99 6.58
C GLN A 149 -11.96 -3.64 6.74
N PRO A 150 -12.59 -2.63 7.38
CA PRO A 150 -12.00 -1.30 7.52
C PRO A 150 -10.68 -1.27 8.29
N HIS A 151 -10.52 -2.14 9.30
CA HIS A 151 -9.34 -2.22 10.16
C HIS A 151 -8.25 -3.17 9.62
N GLU A 152 -8.51 -3.84 8.50
CA GLU A 152 -7.58 -4.75 7.88
C GLU A 152 -6.53 -4.02 7.04
N SER A 153 -5.35 -4.63 7.01
CA SER A 153 -4.26 -4.27 6.12
C SER A 153 -4.56 -4.68 4.68
N ILE A 154 -3.87 -4.07 3.72
CA ILE A 154 -4.02 -4.44 2.31
C ILE A 154 -3.56 -5.90 2.05
N TYR A 155 -2.62 -6.40 2.87
CA TYR A 155 -2.22 -7.80 2.90
C TYR A 155 -3.42 -8.72 3.18
N GLU A 156 -4.20 -8.41 4.20
CA GLU A 156 -5.36 -9.22 4.59
C GLU A 156 -6.45 -9.17 3.52
N TRP A 157 -6.71 -8.01 2.91
CA TRP A 157 -7.65 -7.93 1.79
C TRP A 157 -7.22 -8.86 0.64
N HIS A 158 -5.95 -8.82 0.25
CA HIS A 158 -5.41 -9.68 -0.80
C HIS A 158 -5.47 -11.17 -0.41
N HIS A 159 -5.11 -11.52 0.82
CA HIS A 159 -5.22 -12.88 1.33
C HIS A 159 -6.67 -13.38 1.32
N ASN A 160 -7.63 -12.55 1.73
CA ASN A 160 -9.05 -12.86 1.73
C ASN A 160 -9.59 -13.05 0.31
N PHE A 161 -9.16 -12.23 -0.65
CA PHE A 161 -9.50 -12.45 -2.07
C PHE A 161 -8.94 -13.78 -2.56
N ARG A 162 -7.68 -14.09 -2.24
CA ARG A 162 -7.08 -15.38 -2.63
C ARG A 162 -7.82 -16.57 -2.01
N ALA A 163 -8.15 -16.50 -0.73
CA ALA A 163 -8.87 -17.57 -0.03
C ALA A 163 -10.28 -17.78 -0.61
N ARG A 164 -10.98 -16.70 -0.95
CA ARG A 164 -12.34 -16.77 -1.50
C ARG A 164 -12.37 -17.16 -2.97
N CYS A 165 -11.39 -16.73 -3.75
CA CYS A 165 -11.30 -17.06 -5.18
C CYS A 165 -10.67 -18.44 -5.40
N GLY A 166 -9.78 -18.88 -4.51
CA GLY A 166 -9.43 -20.29 -4.28
C GLY A 166 -9.03 -21.12 -5.49
N ARG A 167 -8.59 -20.51 -6.60
CA ARG A 167 -8.14 -21.25 -7.78
C ARG A 167 -6.66 -21.56 -7.65
N SER A 168 -6.33 -22.84 -7.77
CA SER A 168 -4.94 -23.27 -7.84
C SER A 168 -4.35 -22.95 -9.22
N GLU A 169 -3.02 -22.87 -9.30
CA GLU A 169 -2.34 -22.75 -10.60
C GLU A 169 -2.70 -23.92 -11.54
N ALA A 170 -2.98 -25.11 -10.98
CA ALA A 170 -3.43 -26.27 -11.74
C ALA A 170 -4.82 -26.07 -12.36
N ASP A 171 -5.75 -25.40 -11.66
CA ASP A 171 -7.07 -25.07 -12.21
C ASP A 171 -6.96 -24.14 -13.41
N GLU A 172 -6.01 -23.20 -13.38
CA GLU A 172 -5.76 -22.29 -14.49
C GLU A 172 -5.06 -22.95 -15.67
N THR A 173 -4.07 -23.82 -15.43
CA THR A 173 -3.44 -24.61 -16.49
C THR A 173 -4.50 -25.47 -17.20
N ARG A 174 -5.44 -26.04 -16.43
CA ARG A 174 -6.59 -26.77 -16.97
C ARG A 174 -7.52 -25.85 -17.76
N ASP A 175 -7.86 -24.67 -17.25
CA ASP A 175 -8.72 -23.71 -17.97
C ASP A 175 -8.06 -23.17 -19.24
N ALA A 176 -6.76 -22.88 -19.22
CA ALA A 176 -5.98 -22.46 -20.39
C ALA A 176 -5.98 -23.55 -21.46
N ARG A 177 -5.71 -24.81 -21.06
CA ARG A 177 -5.81 -25.98 -21.94
C ARG A 177 -7.23 -26.14 -22.51
N ASN A 178 -8.25 -26.08 -21.67
CA ASN A 178 -9.65 -26.21 -22.08
C ASN A 178 -10.05 -25.11 -23.07
N ARG A 179 -9.64 -23.87 -22.82
CA ARG A 179 -9.94 -22.72 -23.69
C ARG A 179 -9.25 -22.84 -25.04
N TYR A 180 -7.97 -23.24 -25.07
CA TYR A 180 -7.25 -23.53 -26.30
C TYR A 180 -7.92 -24.66 -27.10
N LEU A 181 -8.20 -25.80 -26.46
CA LEU A 181 -8.86 -26.94 -27.12
C LEU A 181 -10.29 -26.61 -27.59
N THR A 182 -11.03 -25.79 -26.85
CA THR A 182 -12.38 -25.35 -27.24
C THR A 182 -12.31 -24.49 -28.50
N LEU A 183 -11.37 -23.53 -28.54
CA LEU A 183 -11.17 -22.69 -29.72
C LEU A 183 -10.77 -23.51 -30.94
N LEU A 184 -9.92 -24.51 -30.80
CA LEU A 184 -9.58 -25.44 -31.90
C LEU A 184 -10.79 -26.24 -32.40
N LYS A 185 -11.76 -26.56 -31.53
CA LYS A 185 -12.99 -27.27 -31.91
C LYS A 185 -14.05 -26.36 -32.51
N THR A 186 -14.07 -25.07 -32.16
CA THR A 186 -15.05 -24.11 -32.68
C THR A 186 -14.53 -23.44 -33.94
N ALA A 187 -14.79 -24.05 -35.10
CA ALA A 187 -14.48 -23.44 -36.38
C ALA A 187 -15.33 -22.18 -36.65
N PRO A 188 -14.72 -21.05 -37.03
CA PRO A 188 -15.46 -19.85 -37.43
C PRO A 188 -16.26 -20.12 -38.70
N LYS A 189 -17.52 -19.65 -38.73
CA LYS A 189 -18.44 -19.90 -39.88
C LYS A 189 -18.47 -18.77 -40.89
N THR A 190 -17.84 -17.64 -40.57
CA THR A 190 -17.80 -16.42 -41.40
C THR A 190 -16.42 -15.76 -41.29
N THR A 191 -16.04 -14.97 -42.28
CA THR A 191 -14.75 -14.27 -42.31
C THR A 191 -14.55 -13.30 -41.14
N SER A 192 -15.60 -12.57 -40.73
CA SER A 192 -15.53 -11.69 -39.56
C SER A 192 -15.32 -12.47 -38.25
N GLN A 193 -15.95 -13.64 -38.11
CA GLN A 193 -15.72 -14.53 -36.98
C GLN A 193 -14.32 -15.15 -37.02
N ALA A 194 -13.73 -15.36 -38.20
CA ALA A 194 -12.39 -15.89 -38.33
C ALA A 194 -11.33 -14.93 -37.77
N ILE A 195 -11.46 -13.63 -38.02
CA ILE A 195 -10.56 -12.61 -37.45
C ILE A 195 -10.67 -12.58 -35.92
N GLN A 196 -11.90 -12.51 -35.38
CA GLN A 196 -12.10 -12.54 -33.93
C GLN A 196 -11.67 -13.85 -33.27
N TRP A 197 -11.75 -14.95 -34.01
CA TRP A 197 -11.29 -16.25 -33.56
C TRP A 197 -9.76 -16.30 -33.52
N LEU A 198 -9.07 -15.73 -34.52
CA LEU A 198 -7.61 -15.62 -34.54
C LEU A 198 -7.10 -14.83 -33.33
N ASP A 199 -7.67 -13.64 -33.06
CA ASP A 199 -7.28 -12.84 -31.89
C ASP A 199 -7.41 -13.63 -30.57
N LYS A 200 -8.54 -14.35 -30.41
CA LYS A 200 -8.81 -15.17 -29.22
C LYS A 200 -7.90 -16.41 -29.16
N TRP A 201 -7.54 -16.98 -30.30
CA TRP A 201 -6.66 -18.12 -30.39
C TRP A 201 -5.22 -17.72 -30.05
N GLU A 202 -4.74 -16.58 -30.56
CA GLU A 202 -3.41 -16.03 -30.21
C GLU A 202 -3.32 -15.72 -28.72
N GLU A 203 -4.34 -15.10 -28.13
CA GLU A 203 -4.42 -14.85 -26.68
C GLU A 203 -4.37 -16.17 -25.89
N ALA A 204 -5.14 -17.18 -26.31
CA ALA A 204 -5.16 -18.48 -25.66
C ALA A 204 -3.84 -19.25 -25.81
N LEU A 205 -3.18 -19.14 -26.97
CA LEU A 205 -1.87 -19.74 -27.24
C LEU A 205 -0.81 -19.09 -26.35
N ALA A 206 -0.75 -17.76 -26.29
CA ALA A 206 0.18 -17.02 -25.45
C ALA A 206 0.00 -17.36 -23.96
N LYS A 207 -1.26 -17.39 -23.48
CA LYS A 207 -1.59 -17.78 -22.10
C LYS A 207 -1.23 -19.25 -21.82
N GLY A 208 -1.43 -20.15 -22.79
CA GLY A 208 -1.03 -21.56 -22.69
C GLY A 208 0.48 -21.75 -22.62
N GLN A 209 1.25 -21.04 -23.46
CA GLN A 209 2.72 -21.07 -23.47
C GLN A 209 3.30 -20.53 -22.16
N GLN A 210 2.79 -19.40 -21.68
CA GLN A 210 3.17 -18.83 -20.38
C GLN A 210 2.99 -19.84 -19.24
N ARG A 211 1.91 -20.64 -19.30
CA ARG A 211 1.58 -21.67 -18.29
C ARG A 211 2.17 -23.04 -18.59
N LYS A 212 2.98 -23.18 -19.65
CA LYS A 212 3.61 -24.43 -20.09
C LYS A 212 2.60 -25.56 -20.37
N VAL A 213 1.45 -25.23 -20.96
CA VAL A 213 0.47 -26.22 -21.41
C VAL A 213 1.06 -27.01 -22.58
N PRO A 214 1.22 -28.35 -22.49
CA PRO A 214 1.91 -29.15 -23.52
C PRO A 214 1.41 -28.92 -24.94
N GLU A 215 0.10 -28.81 -25.14
CA GLU A 215 -0.52 -28.61 -26.45
C GLU A 215 -0.15 -27.28 -27.14
N THR A 216 0.33 -26.30 -26.37
CA THR A 216 0.65 -24.95 -26.88
C THR A 216 2.14 -24.71 -27.11
N LEU A 217 2.99 -25.65 -26.65
CA LEU A 217 4.44 -25.54 -26.73
C LEU A 217 5.01 -25.99 -28.08
N TYR A 218 4.25 -26.76 -28.87
CA TYR A 218 4.71 -27.34 -30.15
C TYR A 218 4.16 -26.64 -31.40
N CYS A 219 3.39 -25.55 -31.26
CA CYS A 219 2.89 -24.78 -32.41
C CYS A 219 3.94 -23.84 -33.04
N SER A 220 5.16 -23.78 -32.50
CA SER A 220 6.30 -23.11 -33.14
C SER A 220 7.15 -24.14 -33.88
N SER A 221 6.87 -24.35 -35.16
CA SER A 221 7.80 -24.92 -36.13
C SER A 221 7.72 -24.10 -37.41
#